data_AF-A0A317G438-F1
#
_entry.id   AF-A0A317G438-F1
#
_cell.length_a   1.000
_cell.length_b   1.000
_cell.length_c   1.000
_cell.angle_alpha   90.00
_cell.angle_beta   90.00
_cell.angle_gamma   90.00
#
_symmetry.space_group_name_H-M   'P 1'
#
loop_
_entity.id
_entity.type
_entity.pdbx_description
1 polymer ?
#
loop_
_entity_poly.entity_id
_entity_poly.type
_entity_poly.pdbx_seq_one_letter_code
_entity_poly.pdbx_strand_id
1 'polypeptide(L)'
;MEKRLKEYLSYMADFITTDHSGEEYLRAYKDLMTQIAFFQHERLIHLIVTVTFAILTLMGVIAYVMTSMLLLLVLTFLFIILLIPYIRHYYILENGVQKLYTYYDSIKVYIPTSNSHYPFT
;
A
#
# COMPACT_ATOMS: atom_id res chain seq x y z
N MET A 1 -5.48 2.65 -9.28
CA MET A 1 -6.18 2.50 -7.99
C MET A 1 -6.34 3.80 -7.21
N GLU A 2 -5.46 4.78 -7.43
CA GLU A 2 -5.57 6.11 -6.83
C GLU A 2 -6.91 6.83 -7.08
N LYS A 3 -7.50 6.73 -8.29
CA LYS A 3 -8.81 7.33 -8.60
C LYS A 3 -9.94 6.76 -7.74
N ARG A 4 -10.04 5.42 -7.66
CA ARG A 4 -11.02 4.72 -6.81
C ARG A 4 -10.86 5.08 -5.33
N LEU A 5 -9.62 5.26 -4.86
CA LEU A 5 -9.39 5.70 -3.50
C LEU A 5 -9.88 7.13 -3.28
N LYS A 6 -9.53 8.08 -4.14
CA LYS A 6 -10.01 9.48 -4.02
C LYS A 6 -11.53 9.57 -4.05
N GLU A 7 -12.19 8.80 -4.91
CA GLU A 7 -13.65 8.71 -4.95
C GLU A 7 -14.22 8.15 -3.64
N TYR A 8 -13.63 7.08 -3.09
CA TYR A 8 -14.06 6.52 -1.81
C TYR A 8 -13.81 7.46 -0.63
N LEU A 9 -12.70 8.20 -0.63
CA LEU A 9 -12.40 9.21 0.38
C LEU A 9 -13.37 10.39 0.30
N SER A 10 -13.74 10.82 -0.91
CA SER A 10 -14.75 11.85 -1.11
C SER A 10 -16.12 11.37 -0.61
N TYR A 11 -16.51 10.14 -0.96
CA TYR A 11 -17.73 9.51 -0.47
C TYR A 11 -17.75 9.44 1.06
N MET A 12 -16.64 9.04 1.69
CA MET A 12 -16.53 8.98 3.15
C MET A 12 -16.56 10.35 3.80
N ALA A 13 -15.94 11.37 3.20
CA ALA A 13 -16.00 12.73 3.72
C ALA A 13 -17.45 13.25 3.74
N ASP A 14 -18.20 13.05 2.64
CA ASP A 14 -19.62 13.42 2.57
C ASP A 14 -20.48 12.60 3.55
N PHE A 15 -20.19 11.31 3.68
CA PHE A 15 -20.87 10.41 4.63
C PHE A 15 -20.64 10.81 6.09
N ILE A 16 -19.43 11.25 6.48
CA ILE A 16 -19.16 11.69 7.86
C ILE A 16 -19.89 13.00 8.19
N THR A 17 -20.20 13.85 7.21
CA THR A 17 -20.94 15.11 7.44
C THR A 17 -22.44 14.93 7.63
N THR A 18 -22.99 13.76 7.32
CA THR A 18 -24.41 13.44 7.44
C THR A 18 -24.62 12.50 8.63
N ASP A 19 -25.65 12.73 9.44
CA ASP A 19 -25.96 11.87 10.59
C ASP A 19 -26.57 10.55 10.09
N HIS A 20 -25.85 9.44 10.31
CA HIS A 20 -26.22 8.10 9.84
C HIS A 20 -26.49 7.14 11.00
N SER A 21 -27.22 6.06 10.72
CA SER A 21 -27.44 5.01 11.73
C SER A 21 -26.12 4.32 12.09
N GLY A 22 -25.97 3.88 13.34
CA GLY A 22 -24.77 3.15 13.82
C GLY A 22 -24.42 1.91 12.99
N GLU A 23 -25.41 1.27 12.35
CA GLU A 23 -25.16 0.14 11.44
C GLU A 23 -24.49 0.54 10.11
N GLU A 24 -24.79 1.73 9.60
CA GLU A 24 -24.19 2.25 8.37
C GLU A 24 -22.72 2.63 8.61
N TYR A 25 -22.40 3.22 9.78
CA TYR A 25 -21.02 3.44 10.21
C TYR A 25 -20.24 2.12 10.35
N LEU A 26 -20.87 1.07 10.89
CA LEU A 26 -20.23 -0.24 11.02
C LEU A 26 -19.92 -0.87 9.66
N ARG A 27 -20.80 -0.67 8.67
CA ARG A 27 -20.58 -1.14 7.29
C ARG A 27 -19.44 -0.38 6.62
N ALA A 28 -19.45 0.95 6.69
CA ALA A 28 -18.39 1.80 6.15
C ALA A 28 -17.02 1.48 6.78
N TYR A 29 -17.01 1.18 8.08
CA TYR A 29 -15.80 0.74 8.79
C TYR A 29 -15.24 -0.59 8.27
N LYS A 30 -16.10 -1.59 8.05
CA LYS A 30 -15.67 -2.89 7.48
C LYS A 30 -15.10 -2.72 6.06
N ASP A 31 -15.73 -1.88 5.26
CA ASP A 31 -15.28 -1.57 3.90
C ASP A 31 -13.93 -0.83 3.91
N LEU A 32 -13.76 0.13 4.83
CA LEU A 32 -12.48 0.82 5.05
C LEU A 32 -11.36 -0.16 5.44
N MET A 33 -11.62 -1.08 6.37
CA MET A 33 -10.66 -2.12 6.77
C MET A 33 -10.25 -3.01 5.60
N THR A 34 -11.22 -3.42 4.78
CA THR A 34 -10.95 -4.23 3.59
C THR A 34 -10.07 -3.46 2.59
N GLN A 35 -10.32 -2.17 2.40
CA GLN A 35 -9.48 -1.34 1.55
C GLN A 35 -8.07 -1.16 2.12
N ILE A 36 -7.93 -0.88 3.42
CA ILE A 36 -6.61 -0.79 4.06
C ILE A 36 -5.82 -2.09 3.86
N ALA A 37 -6.45 -3.25 4.08
CA ALA A 37 -5.82 -4.54 3.88
C ALA A 37 -5.37 -4.75 2.42
N PHE A 38 -6.19 -4.35 1.44
CA PHE A 38 -5.84 -4.43 0.03
C PHE A 38 -4.60 -3.56 -0.30
N PHE A 39 -4.56 -2.32 0.20
CA PHE A 39 -3.41 -1.44 0.00
C PHE A 39 -2.13 -1.94 0.71
N GLN A 40 -2.28 -2.52 1.91
CA GLN A 40 -1.16 -3.15 2.59
C GLN A 40 -0.60 -4.35 1.82
N HIS A 41 -1.47 -5.20 1.26
CA HIS A 41 -1.05 -6.33 0.45
C HIS A 41 -0.26 -5.87 -0.77
N GLU A 42 -0.74 -4.87 -1.49
CA GLU A 42 -0.04 -4.33 -2.66
C GLU A 42 1.33 -3.75 -2.29
N ARG A 43 1.45 -3.05 -1.14
CA ARG A 43 2.73 -2.54 -0.63
C ARG A 43 3.71 -3.67 -0.32
N LEU A 44 3.23 -4.75 0.30
CA LEU A 44 4.07 -5.92 0.63
C LEU A 44 4.60 -6.60 -0.64
N ILE A 45 3.74 -6.81 -1.64
CA ILE A 45 4.16 -7.39 -2.92
C ILE A 45 5.22 -6.51 -3.59
N HIS A 46 5.02 -5.18 -3.62
CA HIS A 46 6.03 -4.26 -4.17
C HIS A 46 7.36 -4.33 -3.42
N LEU A 47 7.33 -4.42 -2.09
CA LEU A 47 8.54 -4.57 -1.29
C LEU A 47 9.27 -5.88 -1.62
N ILE A 48 8.56 -7.01 -1.66
CA ILE A 48 9.14 -8.33 -1.96
C ILE A 48 9.77 -8.34 -3.35
N VAL A 49 9.06 -7.80 -4.35
CA VAL A 49 9.56 -7.73 -5.73
C VAL A 49 10.78 -6.82 -5.82
N THR A 50 10.76 -5.66 -5.17
CA THR A 50 11.90 -4.72 -5.13
C THR A 50 13.13 -5.32 -4.46
N VAL A 51 12.95 -6.00 -3.31
CA VAL A 51 14.04 -6.67 -2.60
C VAL A 51 14.62 -7.81 -3.44
N THR A 52 13.77 -8.57 -4.13
CA THR A 52 14.22 -9.64 -5.02
C THR A 52 15.07 -9.08 -6.17
N PHE A 53 14.63 -8.01 -6.84
CA PHE A 53 15.44 -7.35 -7.87
C PHE A 53 16.72 -6.74 -7.31
N ALA A 54 16.72 -6.20 -6.11
CA ALA A 54 17.92 -5.68 -5.47
C ALA A 54 18.96 -6.79 -5.22
N ILE A 55 18.52 -7.96 -4.74
CA ILE A 55 19.38 -9.13 -4.54
C ILE A 55 19.91 -9.64 -5.88
N LEU A 56 19.06 -9.76 -6.90
CA LEU A 56 19.47 -10.16 -8.25
C LEU A 56 20.48 -9.18 -8.86
N THR A 57 20.30 -7.88 -8.64
CA THR A 57 21.24 -6.84 -9.08
C THR A 57 22.58 -7.02 -8.38
N LEU A 58 22.60 -7.25 -7.07
CA LEU A 58 23.83 -7.50 -6.30
C LEU A 58 24.55 -8.76 -6.79
N MET A 59 23.82 -9.85 -7.02
CA MET A 59 24.35 -11.07 -7.61
C MET A 59 24.91 -10.83 -9.02
N GLY A 60 24.22 -10.04 -9.83
CA GLY A 60 24.65 -9.64 -11.18
C GLY A 60 25.96 -8.86 -11.17
N VAL A 61 26.12 -7.92 -10.24
CA VAL A 61 27.38 -7.17 -10.03
C VAL A 61 28.52 -8.11 -9.65
N ILE A 62 28.30 -9.01 -8.68
CA ILE A 62 29.33 -9.98 -8.26
C ILE A 62 29.74 -10.89 -9.42
N ALA A 63 28.76 -11.42 -10.16
CA ALA A 63 29.00 -12.26 -11.33
C ALA A 63 29.75 -11.51 -12.44
N TYR A 64 29.43 -10.23 -12.65
CA TYR A 64 30.15 -9.37 -13.60
C TYR A 64 31.63 -9.20 -13.20
N VAL A 65 31.91 -8.93 -11.92
CA VAL A 65 33.30 -8.78 -11.44
C VAL A 65 34.11 -10.06 -11.64
N MET A 66 33.50 -11.24 -11.44
CA MET A 66 34.18 -12.53 -11.61
C MET A 66 34.41 -12.93 -13.08
N THR A 67 33.46 -12.62 -13.96
CA THR A 67 33.47 -13.11 -15.36
C THR A 67 33.86 -12.04 -16.38
N SER A 68 33.82 -10.75 -16.01
CA SER A 68 34.02 -9.59 -16.89
C SER A 68 33.12 -9.58 -18.14
N MET A 69 31.98 -10.27 -18.09
CA MET A 69 31.08 -10.40 -19.23
C MET A 69 30.18 -9.18 -19.39
N LEU A 70 30.35 -8.43 -20.50
CA LEU A 70 29.58 -7.20 -20.77
C LEU A 70 28.05 -7.42 -20.76
N LEU A 71 27.59 -8.62 -21.14
CA LEU A 71 26.17 -8.99 -21.12
C LEU A 71 25.55 -8.92 -19.71
N LEU A 72 26.29 -9.31 -18.67
CA LEU A 72 25.84 -9.22 -17.27
C LEU A 72 25.68 -7.76 -16.82
N LEU A 73 26.51 -6.86 -17.34
CA LEU A 73 26.41 -5.43 -17.04
C LEU A 73 25.11 -4.83 -17.60
N VAL A 74 24.74 -5.19 -18.84
CA VAL A 74 23.47 -4.76 -19.45
C VAL A 74 22.27 -5.30 -18.66
N LEU A 75 22.32 -6.57 -18.26
CA LEU A 75 21.27 -7.19 -17.44
C LEU A 75 21.12 -6.50 -16.08
N THR A 76 22.23 -6.19 -15.42
CA THR A 76 22.25 -5.46 -14.14
C THR A 76 21.67 -4.06 -14.29
N PHE A 77 21.98 -3.37 -15.39
CA PHE A 77 21.46 -2.04 -15.68
C PHE A 77 19.93 -2.06 -15.91
N LEU A 78 19.43 -3.11 -16.55
CA LEU A 78 17.99 -3.33 -16.72
C LEU A 78 17.29 -3.43 -15.36
N PHE A 79 17.83 -4.20 -14.41
CA PHE A 79 17.26 -4.30 -13.06
C PHE A 79 17.24 -2.94 -12.35
N ILE A 80 18.30 -2.13 -12.46
CA ILE A 80 18.33 -0.77 -11.87
C ILE A 80 17.24 0.12 -12.45
N ILE A 81 17.01 0.10 -13.76
CA ILE A 81 15.92 0.87 -14.39
C ILE A 81 14.56 0.42 -13.85
N LEU A 82 14.37 -0.89 -13.63
CA LEU A 82 13.16 -1.43 -13.05
C LEU A 82 12.95 -0.98 -11.59
N LEU A 83 14.00 -0.73 -10.79
CA LEU A 83 13.82 -0.28 -9.41
C LEU A 83 13.13 1.10 -9.30
N ILE A 84 13.37 2.02 -10.23
CA ILE A 84 12.86 3.40 -10.19
C ILE A 84 11.31 3.47 -10.15
N PRO A 85 10.57 2.88 -11.11
CA PRO A 85 9.10 2.92 -11.07
C PRO A 85 8.54 2.19 -9.84
N TYR A 86 9.20 1.13 -9.36
CA TYR A 86 8.76 0.39 -8.17
C TYR A 86 8.86 1.24 -6.90
N ILE A 87 9.96 1.97 -6.71
CA ILE A 87 10.10 2.91 -5.58
C ILE A 87 9.04 4.01 -5.66
N ARG A 88 8.77 4.58 -6.84
CA ARG A 88 7.72 5.61 -6.98
C ARG A 88 6.34 5.08 -6.66
N HIS A 89 6.01 3.86 -7.11
CA HIS A 89 4.72 3.25 -6.83
C HIS A 89 4.53 3.01 -5.32
N TYR A 90 5.58 2.60 -4.61
CA TYR A 90 5.58 2.44 -3.16
C TYR A 90 5.17 3.73 -2.43
N TYR A 91 5.76 4.88 -2.77
CA TYR A 91 5.44 6.16 -2.12
C TYR A 91 3.99 6.62 -2.37
N ILE A 92 3.42 6.32 -3.55
CA ILE A 92 2.03 6.66 -3.85
C ILE A 92 1.08 5.83 -2.99
N LEU A 93 1.39 4.55 -2.78
CA LEU A 93 0.62 3.65 -1.92
C LEU A 93 0.69 4.04 -0.45
N GLU A 94 1.87 4.37 0.05
CA GLU A 94 2.10 4.81 1.44
C GLU A 94 1.22 6.02 1.79
N ASN A 95 1.24 7.04 0.93
CA ASN A 95 0.43 8.24 1.09
C ASN A 95 -1.08 7.96 1.04
N GLY A 96 -1.50 6.95 0.28
CA GLY A 96 -2.88 6.47 0.26
C GLY A 96 -3.27 5.89 1.61
N VAL A 97 -2.53 4.89 2.08
CA VAL A 97 -2.75 4.21 3.37
C VAL A 97 -2.79 5.19 4.53
N GLN A 98 -1.86 6.16 4.58
CA GLN A 98 -1.81 7.19 5.61
C GLN A 98 -3.13 7.97 5.72
N LYS A 99 -3.74 8.32 4.57
CA LYS A 99 -5.04 9.01 4.54
C LYS A 99 -6.17 8.12 5.03
N LEU A 100 -6.21 6.83 4.65
CA LEU A 100 -7.24 5.91 5.16
C LEU A 100 -7.20 5.80 6.68
N TYR A 101 -6.00 5.81 7.29
CA TYR A 101 -5.89 5.80 8.76
C TYR A 101 -6.45 7.06 9.41
N THR A 102 -6.31 8.24 8.79
CA THR A 102 -6.94 9.46 9.31
C THR A 102 -8.48 9.36 9.31
N TYR A 103 -9.07 8.78 8.27
CA TYR A 103 -10.51 8.52 8.22
C TYR A 103 -10.95 7.44 9.21
N TYR A 104 -10.11 6.42 9.40
CA TYR A 104 -10.33 5.39 10.42
C TYR A 104 -10.48 6.01 11.81
N ASP A 105 -9.53 6.85 12.22
CA ASP A 105 -9.56 7.51 13.53
C ASP A 105 -10.78 8.43 13.67
N SER A 106 -11.19 9.07 12.58
CA SER A 106 -12.36 9.95 12.55
C SER A 106 -13.68 9.17 12.74
N ILE A 107 -13.85 8.03 12.06
CA ILE A 107 -15.07 7.21 12.14
C ILE A 107 -15.14 6.42 13.45
N LYS A 108 -13.99 6.01 13.99
CA LYS A 108 -13.89 5.27 15.24
C LYS A 108 -14.60 5.96 16.41
N VAL A 109 -14.63 7.29 16.43
CA VAL A 109 -15.31 8.09 17.47
C VAL A 109 -16.83 7.85 17.49
N TYR A 110 -17.42 7.51 16.35
CA TYR A 110 -18.87 7.35 16.19
C TYR A 110 -19.34 5.89 16.35
N ILE A 111 -18.43 4.92 16.49
CA ILE A 111 -18.77 3.50 16.67
C ILE A 111 -18.74 3.14 18.16
N PRO A 112 -19.87 2.75 18.78
CA PRO A 112 -19.88 2.33 20.17
C PRO A 112 -19.03 1.06 20.38
N THR A 113 -18.16 1.11 21.39
CA THR A 113 -17.11 0.13 21.74
C THR A 113 -17.58 -1.28 22.10
N SER A 114 -18.86 -1.64 21.94
CA SER A 114 -19.38 -2.96 22.34
C SER A 114 -19.13 -4.09 21.33
N ASN A 115 -18.54 -3.79 20.16
CA ASN A 115 -18.35 -4.78 19.08
C ASN A 115 -16.90 -4.89 18.61
N SER A 116 -15.97 -4.46 19.46
CA SER A 116 -14.56 -4.31 19.12
C SER A 116 -13.77 -5.60 19.36
N HIS A 117 -14.07 -6.66 18.62
CA HIS A 117 -13.14 -7.76 18.48
C HIS A 117 -12.07 -7.36 17.46
N TYR A 118 -11.00 -6.74 17.96
CA TYR A 118 -9.84 -6.37 17.17
C TYR A 118 -8.98 -7.62 16.88
N PRO A 119 -8.56 -7.88 15.63
CA PRO A 119 -7.58 -8.93 15.33
C PRO A 119 -6.13 -8.45 15.44
N PHE A 120 -5.88 -7.22 15.92
CA PHE A 120 -4.55 -6.60 15.99
C PHE A 120 -4.27 -5.93 17.34
N THR A 121 -4.63 -6.59 18.43
CA THR A 121 -4.03 -6.35 19.76
C THR A 121 -3.15 -7.53 20.13
#